data_AF-A0A0C2YBY8-F1
#
_entry.id   AF-A0A0C2YBY8-F1
#
_cell.length_a   1.000
_cell.length_b   1.000
_cell.length_c   1.000
_cell.angle_alpha   90.00
_cell.angle_beta   90.00
_cell.angle_gamma   90.00
#
_symmetry.space_group_name_H-M   'P 1'
#
loop_
_entity.id
_entity.type
_entity.pdbx_description
1 polymer ?
#
loop_
_entity_poly.entity_id
_entity_poly.type
_entity_poly.pdbx_seq_one_letter_code
_entity_poly.pdbx_strand_id
1 'polypeptide(L)'
;MGGADSYCSVSGARYFFNTNEFFDHLSSLDEALVYNPNPNDKPLWSDEDLQAMRESFSAGLRKYAQHLRYSEEDVESSSTFVLFCPREILEDGTMIKYTEFDDPRTYAISIVPHFRKKKAIPHRTLPDPTEYTESTITEILNVFPGDNPDLGDYEDIDGRSYSVLPCGNNLIITYTSYLILKQAAPDLKPHILYALAYGGNRDTMGEVAGIDYGPVARIFEQYAFWAGICETGGSEHPVRFWRELLCDKEPGYEDVVYDAWKGAGNMWVFVRPDRFPIPETLSSNPLPEFPHHPITPSPTLSLQSSSRRPSPTLTSLPPDILLSTCQFLPIRTLYALITTCKTLRSIILPHANPIARRRLIEDEPWYLPAGPFEFNNNKRPSALNTRMSESDRREMHGGQEVEWWASQWGAGGISQEEEEDADNKIPWFVYRKECSKSMSMWNRKRIWGICKQLDGLARKKGLL
;
A
#
# COMPACT_ATOMS: atom_id res chain seq x y z
N MET A 1 19.48 -4.25 17.49
CA MET A 1 19.40 -5.65 17.02
C MET A 1 17.94 -5.93 16.76
N GLY A 2 17.50 -6.01 15.50
CA GLY A 2 16.16 -6.45 15.12
C GLY A 2 16.25 -7.20 13.80
N GLY A 3 16.20 -8.52 13.83
CA GLY A 3 16.52 -9.31 12.64
C GLY A 3 15.62 -8.99 11.44
N ALA A 4 16.23 -9.22 10.28
CA ALA A 4 15.72 -9.74 9.01
C ALA A 4 14.25 -9.59 8.56
N ASP A 5 13.26 -9.64 9.44
CA ASP A 5 11.94 -10.16 9.09
C ASP A 5 10.85 -9.10 9.22
N SER A 6 11.00 -8.07 8.41
CA SER A 6 9.94 -7.05 8.24
C SER A 6 9.66 -6.72 6.78
N TYR A 7 10.19 -7.51 5.83
CA TYR A 7 10.03 -7.23 4.41
C TYR A 7 8.94 -8.11 3.78
N CYS A 8 7.78 -7.52 3.48
CA CYS A 8 6.89 -8.13 2.49
C CYS A 8 7.44 -7.90 1.11
N SER A 9 8.17 -8.88 0.62
CA SER A 9 9.09 -8.71 -0.48
C SER A 9 8.45 -8.43 -1.85
N VAL A 10 7.18 -8.80 -1.98
CA VAL A 10 6.39 -8.56 -3.19
C VAL A 10 5.63 -7.24 -3.14
N SER A 11 5.19 -6.79 -1.96
CA SER A 11 4.43 -5.54 -1.82
C SER A 11 5.28 -4.35 -1.38
N GLY A 12 6.50 -4.60 -0.90
CA GLY A 12 7.33 -3.61 -0.22
C GLY A 12 6.66 -3.02 1.03
N ALA A 13 5.63 -3.67 1.55
CA ALA A 13 5.01 -3.29 2.81
C ALA A 13 5.86 -3.84 3.96
N ARG A 14 5.90 -3.08 5.04
CA ARG A 14 6.44 -3.55 6.31
C ARG A 14 5.38 -3.30 7.38
N TYR A 15 5.53 -3.95 8.53
CA TYR A 15 4.59 -3.81 9.63
C TYR A 15 5.20 -3.06 10.80
N PHE A 16 4.34 -2.39 11.55
CA PHE A 16 4.70 -1.75 12.80
C PHE A 16 4.23 -2.61 13.97
N PHE A 17 5.03 -2.67 15.03
CA PHE A 17 4.63 -3.27 16.30
C PHE A 17 3.73 -2.35 17.10
N ASN A 18 3.92 -1.03 16.95
CA ASN A 18 3.16 -0.02 17.66
C ASN A 18 3.22 1.32 16.92
N THR A 19 2.36 2.26 17.32
CA THR A 19 2.23 3.59 16.71
C THR A 19 3.45 4.50 16.91
N ASN A 20 4.34 4.17 17.84
CA ASN A 20 5.56 4.94 18.13
C ASN A 20 6.78 4.40 17.40
N GLU A 21 6.76 3.23 16.77
CA GLU A 21 7.99 2.61 16.26
C GLU A 21 8.74 3.49 15.25
N PHE A 22 8.02 4.11 14.31
CA PHE A 22 8.61 5.08 13.39
C PHE A 22 9.21 6.28 14.14
N PHE A 23 8.52 6.77 15.15
CA PHE A 23 8.94 7.90 15.97
C PHE A 23 10.15 7.56 16.86
N ASP A 24 10.20 6.36 17.43
CA ASP A 24 11.32 5.85 18.21
C ASP A 24 12.54 5.69 17.31
N HIS A 25 12.34 5.24 16.08
CA HIS A 25 13.40 5.17 15.08
C HIS A 25 13.85 6.56 14.60
N LEU A 26 12.97 7.55 14.46
CA LEU A 26 13.38 8.95 14.26
C LEU A 26 14.18 9.48 15.46
N SER A 27 13.79 9.12 16.68
CA SER A 27 14.48 9.52 17.91
C SER A 27 15.90 8.94 17.96
N SER A 28 16.11 7.72 17.47
CA SER A 28 17.44 7.10 17.44
C SER A 28 18.37 7.73 16.40
N LEU A 29 17.86 8.46 15.40
CA LEU A 29 18.70 9.23 14.48
C LEU A 29 19.50 10.33 15.20
N ASP A 30 19.04 10.79 16.38
CA ASP A 30 19.76 11.76 17.21
C ASP A 30 21.11 11.23 17.71
N GLU A 31 21.19 9.91 17.93
CA GLU A 31 22.43 9.24 18.27
C GLU A 31 23.33 9.11 17.04
N ALA A 32 22.74 8.81 15.87
CA ALA A 32 23.45 8.67 14.60
C ALA A 32 24.05 10.00 14.10
N LEU A 33 23.45 11.14 14.43
CA LEU A 33 23.98 12.48 14.12
C LEU A 33 25.38 12.74 14.68
N VAL A 34 25.75 12.06 15.77
CA VAL A 34 27.06 12.20 16.43
C VAL A 34 28.06 11.16 15.95
N TYR A 35 27.59 10.13 15.27
CA TYR A 35 28.46 9.13 14.69
C TYR A 35 29.12 9.69 13.42
N ASN A 36 30.37 10.13 13.52
CA ASN A 36 31.20 10.36 12.35
C ASN A 36 31.64 9.00 11.80
N PRO A 37 31.13 8.55 10.63
CA PRO A 37 31.47 7.23 10.10
C PRO A 37 32.95 7.10 9.73
N ASN A 38 33.68 8.21 9.60
CA ASN A 38 35.10 8.20 9.33
C ASN A 38 35.87 8.84 10.50
N PRO A 39 36.57 8.06 11.34
CA PRO A 39 37.33 8.60 12.47
C PRO A 39 38.49 9.51 12.05
N ASN A 40 38.85 9.52 10.75
CA ASN A 40 39.87 10.41 10.21
C ASN A 40 39.33 11.77 9.72
N ASP A 41 38.01 11.88 9.53
CA ASP A 41 37.41 13.17 9.19
C ASP A 41 37.32 13.99 10.48
N LYS A 42 37.87 15.21 10.46
CA LYS A 42 37.67 16.14 11.58
C LYS A 42 36.16 16.32 11.76
N PRO A 43 35.64 16.27 13.00
CA PRO A 43 34.23 16.54 13.23
C PRO A 43 33.89 17.91 12.62
N LEU A 44 32.89 17.93 11.73
CA LEU A 44 32.45 19.15 11.05
C LEU A 44 31.90 20.20 12.03
N TRP A 45 31.59 19.80 13.25
CA TRP A 45 30.89 20.58 14.27
C TRP A 45 31.59 20.45 15.61
N SER A 46 31.56 21.51 16.42
CA SER A 46 32.01 21.45 17.82
C SER A 46 31.02 20.63 18.67
N ASP A 47 31.45 20.18 19.84
CA ASP A 47 30.56 19.48 20.80
C ASP A 47 29.36 20.35 21.21
N GLU A 48 29.55 21.68 21.30
CA GLU A 48 28.49 22.64 21.58
C GLU A 48 27.48 22.71 20.43
N ASP A 49 27.95 22.75 19.18
CA ASP A 49 27.08 22.73 17.99
C ASP A 49 26.28 21.42 17.90
N LEU A 50 26.93 20.28 18.19
CA LEU A 50 26.28 18.96 18.23
C LEU A 50 25.18 18.93 19.30
N GLN A 51 25.45 19.43 20.50
CA GLN A 51 24.47 19.48 21.58
C GLN A 51 23.28 20.39 21.23
N ALA A 52 23.55 21.58 20.68
CA ALA A 52 22.49 22.49 20.24
C ALA A 52 21.62 21.89 19.14
N MET A 53 22.23 21.16 18.19
CA MET A 53 21.50 20.44 17.14
C MET A 53 20.61 19.34 17.70
N ARG A 54 21.11 18.54 18.66
CA ARG A 54 20.33 17.49 19.33
C ARG A 54 19.13 18.05 20.07
N GLU A 55 19.32 19.14 20.81
CA GLU A 55 18.24 19.81 21.52
C GLU A 55 17.19 20.35 20.56
N SER A 56 17.62 20.96 19.44
CA SER A 56 16.72 21.44 18.39
C SER A 56 15.94 20.29 17.74
N PHE A 57 16.61 19.20 17.38
CA PHE A 57 15.98 18.03 16.76
C PHE A 57 14.98 17.37 17.70
N SER A 58 15.38 17.12 18.95
CA SER A 58 14.51 16.58 20.00
C SER A 58 13.32 17.49 20.31
N ALA A 59 13.48 18.82 20.21
CA ALA A 59 12.39 19.76 20.37
C ALA A 59 11.42 19.73 19.18
N GLY A 60 11.95 19.69 17.94
CA GLY A 60 11.16 19.51 16.73
C GLY A 60 10.37 18.20 16.76
N LEU A 61 11.04 17.09 17.03
CA LEU A 61 10.42 15.78 17.12
C LEU A 61 9.28 15.76 18.15
N ARG A 62 9.49 16.32 19.36
CA ARG A 62 8.43 16.48 20.37
C ARG A 62 7.27 17.36 19.89
N LYS A 63 7.57 18.45 19.17
CA LYS A 63 6.57 19.37 18.60
C LYS A 63 5.67 18.66 17.58
N TYR A 64 6.22 17.78 16.76
CA TYR A 64 5.49 17.09 15.69
C TYR A 64 5.03 15.66 16.06
N ALA A 65 5.34 15.18 17.27
CA ALA A 65 5.15 13.79 17.69
C ALA A 65 3.74 13.25 17.46
N GLN A 66 2.70 14.05 17.71
CA GLN A 66 1.31 13.61 17.56
C GLN A 66 0.91 13.42 16.09
N HIS A 67 1.57 14.10 15.15
CA HIS A 67 1.20 14.12 13.74
C HIS A 67 2.14 13.31 12.84
N LEU A 68 3.24 12.79 13.39
CA LEU A 68 4.18 11.89 12.71
C LEU A 68 4.04 10.44 13.19
N ARG A 69 2.88 10.09 13.77
CA ARG A 69 2.56 8.72 14.19
C ARG A 69 1.58 8.10 13.20
N TYR A 70 1.78 6.82 12.96
CA TYR A 70 0.77 6.00 12.29
C TYR A 70 -0.42 5.80 13.21
N SER A 71 -1.62 5.67 12.64
CA SER A 71 -2.82 5.35 13.43
C SER A 71 -2.74 3.92 13.96
N GLU A 72 -3.50 3.62 15.02
CA GLU A 72 -3.63 2.23 15.51
C GLU A 72 -4.17 1.31 14.40
N GLU A 73 -5.08 1.81 13.57
CA GLU A 73 -5.62 1.08 12.42
C GLU A 73 -4.57 0.79 11.34
N ASP A 74 -3.61 1.69 11.10
CA ASP A 74 -2.51 1.46 10.16
C ASP A 74 -1.58 0.35 10.69
N VAL A 75 -1.26 0.41 11.99
CA VAL A 75 -0.43 -0.59 12.68
C VAL A 75 -1.09 -1.96 12.64
N GLU A 76 -2.36 -2.06 13.04
CA GLU A 76 -3.13 -3.31 13.02
C GLU A 76 -3.27 -3.86 11.59
N SER A 77 -3.59 -3.01 10.60
CA SER A 77 -3.68 -3.46 9.21
C SER A 77 -2.36 -3.97 8.66
N SER A 78 -1.24 -3.51 9.20
CA SER A 78 0.09 -3.90 8.74
C SER A 78 0.51 -5.29 9.25
N SER A 79 -0.11 -5.80 10.33
CA SER A 79 0.28 -7.06 10.99
C SER A 79 -0.41 -8.31 10.45
N THR A 80 -1.23 -8.19 9.40
CA THR A 80 -1.87 -9.35 8.76
C THR A 80 -1.21 -9.68 7.43
N PHE A 81 -0.85 -10.95 7.24
CA PHE A 81 -0.07 -11.42 6.11
C PHE A 81 -0.66 -12.62 5.41
N VAL A 82 -0.13 -12.85 4.21
CA VAL A 82 -0.22 -14.09 3.46
C VAL A 82 1.19 -14.63 3.29
N LEU A 83 1.37 -15.87 3.70
CA LEU A 83 2.63 -16.61 3.58
C LEU A 83 2.55 -17.57 2.41
N PHE A 84 3.55 -17.57 1.54
CA PHE A 84 3.76 -18.62 0.56
C PHE A 84 4.92 -19.50 1.02
N CYS A 85 4.64 -20.79 1.19
CA CYS A 85 5.64 -21.76 1.61
C CYS A 85 5.64 -22.98 0.68
N PRO A 86 6.80 -23.60 0.46
CA PRO A 86 6.88 -24.90 -0.14
C PRO A 86 6.13 -25.95 0.70
N ARG A 87 5.60 -26.97 0.04
CA ARG A 87 5.02 -28.17 0.65
C ARG A 87 5.54 -29.43 -0.04
N GLU A 88 5.75 -30.50 0.73
CA GLU A 88 5.83 -31.85 0.17
C GLU A 88 4.45 -32.46 0.21
N ILE A 89 4.16 -33.23 -0.83
CA ILE A 89 3.16 -34.28 -0.74
C ILE A 89 3.99 -35.57 -0.70
N LEU A 90 4.00 -36.23 0.45
CA LEU A 90 4.64 -37.54 0.59
C LEU A 90 3.93 -38.58 -0.30
N GLU A 91 4.59 -39.72 -0.55
CA GLU A 91 4.03 -40.83 -1.34
C GLU A 91 2.67 -41.34 -0.83
N ASP A 92 2.39 -41.18 0.46
CA ASP A 92 1.12 -41.57 1.10
C ASP A 92 0.01 -40.50 0.98
N GLY A 93 0.29 -39.37 0.32
CA GLY A 93 -0.63 -38.24 0.18
C GLY A 93 -0.63 -37.29 1.38
N THR A 94 0.16 -37.56 2.41
CA THR A 94 0.33 -36.64 3.56
C THR A 94 1.03 -35.38 3.09
N MET A 95 0.42 -34.23 3.37
CA MET A 95 1.07 -32.95 3.14
C MET A 95 1.99 -32.61 4.32
N ILE A 96 3.29 -32.56 4.08
CA ILE A 96 4.22 -31.92 5.02
C ILE A 96 4.33 -30.46 4.61
N LYS A 97 3.89 -29.57 5.50
CA LYS A 97 4.27 -28.16 5.44
C LYS A 97 5.59 -28.00 6.15
N TYR A 98 6.60 -27.46 5.47
CA TYR A 98 7.97 -27.47 5.96
C TYR A 98 8.29 -26.40 6.99
N THR A 99 7.27 -25.81 7.59
CA THR A 99 7.34 -24.71 8.55
C THR A 99 6.75 -25.07 9.91
N GLU A 100 5.96 -26.14 10.01
CA GLU A 100 5.41 -26.59 11.29
C GLU A 100 6.57 -27.22 12.10
N PHE A 101 7.06 -26.49 13.10
CA PHE A 101 7.97 -27.05 14.11
C PHE A 101 7.15 -28.00 15.00
N ASP A 102 7.13 -29.29 14.65
CA ASP A 102 6.42 -30.32 15.44
C ASP A 102 6.96 -30.48 16.90
N ASP A 103 8.01 -29.74 17.30
CA ASP A 103 8.46 -29.69 18.69
C ASP A 103 8.79 -28.24 19.13
N PRO A 104 7.95 -27.59 19.96
CA PRO A 104 8.21 -26.27 20.55
C PRO A 104 9.43 -26.24 21.48
N ARG A 105 10.11 -27.37 21.73
CA ARG A 105 11.39 -27.44 22.47
C ARG A 105 12.62 -27.20 21.59
N THR A 106 12.44 -26.97 20.30
CA THR A 106 13.53 -26.85 19.30
C THR A 106 14.10 -25.43 19.17
N TYR A 107 13.63 -24.48 19.98
CA TYR A 107 14.22 -23.14 20.06
C TYR A 107 15.52 -23.12 20.86
N ALA A 108 16.66 -23.02 20.16
CA ALA A 108 17.81 -22.17 20.52
C ALA A 108 19.01 -22.43 19.58
N ILE A 109 19.09 -21.71 18.46
CA ILE A 109 20.41 -21.26 17.98
C ILE A 109 20.66 -19.91 18.64
N SER A 110 21.43 -19.96 19.73
CA SER A 110 21.89 -18.82 20.49
C SER A 110 22.83 -17.97 19.63
N ILE A 111 22.33 -16.82 19.17
CA ILE A 111 23.17 -15.63 18.91
C ILE A 111 22.87 -14.60 20.01
N VAL A 112 22.85 -15.04 21.27
CA VAL A 112 22.88 -14.13 22.44
C VAL A 112 23.71 -14.82 23.53
N PRO A 113 24.80 -14.23 24.06
CA PRO A 113 25.80 -14.95 24.85
C PRO A 113 25.35 -15.50 26.23
N HIS A 114 24.08 -15.37 26.64
CA HIS A 114 23.70 -15.54 28.05
C HIS A 114 22.54 -16.50 28.36
N PHE A 115 22.01 -17.25 27.40
CA PHE A 115 20.99 -18.28 27.70
C PHE A 115 21.55 -19.72 27.65
N ARG A 116 21.22 -20.47 28.70
CA ARG A 116 21.70 -21.83 29.02
C ARG A 116 21.62 -22.79 27.83
N LYS A 117 22.69 -23.56 27.65
CA LYS A 117 22.88 -24.71 26.74
C LYS A 117 21.63 -25.60 26.62
N LYS A 118 20.74 -25.34 25.65
CA LYS A 118 19.85 -26.36 25.08
C LYS A 118 20.53 -26.93 23.82
N LYS A 119 20.39 -28.24 23.60
CA LYS A 119 20.96 -28.97 22.46
C LYS A 119 20.43 -28.35 21.16
N ALA A 120 21.32 -27.81 20.33
CA ALA A 120 20.98 -27.42 18.97
C ALA A 120 20.59 -28.68 18.19
N ILE A 121 19.31 -28.81 17.84
CA ILE A 121 18.87 -29.79 16.85
C ILE A 121 19.25 -29.19 15.50
N PRO A 122 19.94 -29.94 14.62
CA PRO A 122 20.32 -29.41 13.31
C PRO A 122 19.07 -29.00 12.54
N HIS A 123 18.99 -27.73 12.13
CA HIS A 123 17.99 -27.28 11.16
C HIS A 123 18.15 -28.14 9.91
N ARG A 124 17.16 -28.98 9.65
CA ARG A 124 17.10 -29.71 8.40
C ARG A 124 16.57 -28.75 7.35
N THR A 125 17.45 -27.92 6.79
CA THR A 125 17.15 -27.13 5.59
C THR A 125 16.88 -28.12 4.48
N LEU A 126 15.62 -28.23 4.06
CA LEU A 126 15.27 -29.08 2.94
C LEU A 126 15.79 -28.47 1.64
N PRO A 127 16.09 -29.32 0.64
CA PRO A 127 16.41 -28.83 -0.69
C PRO A 127 15.22 -28.03 -1.21
N ASP A 128 15.51 -26.84 -1.74
CA ASP A 128 14.56 -26.01 -2.49
C ASP A 128 13.85 -26.88 -3.55
N PRO A 129 12.52 -26.82 -3.69
CA PRO A 129 11.82 -27.59 -4.71
C PRO A 129 12.46 -27.37 -6.09
N THR A 130 12.62 -28.45 -6.85
CA THR A 130 13.23 -28.40 -8.19
C THR A 130 12.37 -27.59 -9.16
N GLU A 131 11.06 -27.51 -8.91
CA GLU A 131 10.09 -26.75 -9.69
C GLU A 131 9.07 -26.04 -8.79
N TYR A 132 8.75 -24.79 -9.12
CA TYR A 132 7.74 -23.99 -8.44
C TYR A 132 6.40 -24.12 -9.17
N THR A 133 5.49 -24.93 -8.64
CA THR A 133 4.17 -25.22 -9.23
C THR A 133 3.06 -25.01 -8.19
N GLU A 134 1.80 -25.03 -8.61
CA GLU A 134 0.65 -24.98 -7.69
C GLU A 134 0.64 -26.14 -6.68
N SER A 135 1.26 -27.28 -7.02
CA SER A 135 1.37 -28.41 -6.11
C SER A 135 2.51 -28.26 -5.12
N THR A 136 3.58 -27.53 -5.44
CA THR A 136 4.75 -27.38 -4.56
C THR A 136 4.73 -26.14 -3.70
N ILE A 137 4.02 -25.07 -4.07
CA ILE A 137 3.89 -23.86 -3.27
C ILE A 137 2.45 -23.70 -2.79
N THR A 138 2.25 -23.51 -1.48
CA THR A 138 0.95 -23.26 -0.87
C THR A 138 0.86 -21.85 -0.31
N GLU A 139 -0.34 -21.27 -0.35
CA GLU A 139 -0.66 -20.03 0.36
C GLU A 139 -1.24 -20.34 1.74
N ILE A 140 -0.92 -19.50 2.71
CA ILE A 140 -1.46 -19.51 4.07
C ILE A 140 -1.91 -18.10 4.37
N LEU A 141 -3.22 -17.93 4.53
CA LEU A 141 -3.85 -16.64 4.83
C LEU A 141 -3.86 -16.41 6.34
N ASN A 142 -3.98 -15.13 6.73
CA ASN A 142 -4.14 -14.70 8.13
C ASN A 142 -2.97 -15.18 8.99
N VAL A 143 -1.77 -14.88 8.51
CA VAL A 143 -0.54 -15.05 9.25
C VAL A 143 -0.24 -13.73 9.97
N PHE A 144 0.20 -13.80 11.22
CA PHE A 144 0.48 -12.66 12.09
C PHE A 144 1.87 -12.81 12.72
N PRO A 145 2.50 -11.72 13.20
CA PRO A 145 3.75 -11.79 13.95
C PRO A 145 3.60 -12.67 15.21
N GLY A 146 4.55 -13.58 15.44
CA GLY A 146 4.63 -14.44 16.63
C GLY A 146 5.31 -13.76 17.82
N ASP A 147 5.99 -14.55 18.66
CA ASP A 147 6.67 -14.04 19.87
C ASP A 147 7.95 -13.25 19.53
N ASN A 148 8.68 -13.70 18.51
CA ASN A 148 9.94 -13.08 18.07
C ASN A 148 9.94 -12.85 16.55
N PRO A 149 9.06 -11.99 16.05
CA PRO A 149 8.87 -11.84 14.61
C PRO A 149 10.02 -11.09 13.95
N ASP A 150 10.85 -10.38 14.72
CA ASP A 150 12.16 -9.90 14.27
C ASP A 150 13.16 -11.05 14.00
N LEU A 151 12.91 -12.24 14.53
CA LEU A 151 13.62 -13.48 14.20
C LEU A 151 12.84 -14.36 13.21
N GLY A 152 11.80 -13.79 12.59
CA GLY A 152 11.02 -14.45 11.55
C GLY A 152 9.94 -15.35 12.09
N ASP A 153 9.57 -15.24 13.36
CA ASP A 153 8.49 -16.01 13.98
C ASP A 153 7.12 -15.43 13.61
N TYR A 154 6.28 -16.25 12.98
CA TYR A 154 4.92 -15.89 12.58
C TYR A 154 3.94 -17.00 12.96
N GLU A 155 2.68 -16.68 13.20
CA GLU A 155 1.66 -17.65 13.54
C GLU A 155 0.41 -17.46 12.67
N ASP A 156 -0.30 -18.55 12.36
CA ASP A 156 -1.65 -18.44 11.79
C ASP A 156 -2.75 -18.46 12.86
N ILE A 157 -3.99 -18.22 12.45
CA ILE A 157 -5.18 -18.28 13.31
C ILE A 157 -5.37 -19.60 14.08
N ASP A 158 -4.76 -20.70 13.62
CA ASP A 158 -4.84 -22.00 14.30
C ASP A 158 -3.71 -22.17 15.35
N GLY A 159 -2.86 -21.15 15.53
CA GLY A 159 -1.71 -21.16 16.45
C GLY A 159 -0.52 -21.97 15.93
N ARG A 160 -0.43 -22.20 14.61
CA ARG A 160 0.73 -22.86 14.01
C ARG A 160 1.82 -21.83 13.77
N SER A 161 3.01 -22.08 14.29
CA SER A 161 4.17 -21.22 14.07
C SER A 161 4.87 -21.51 12.74
N TYR A 162 5.41 -20.46 12.14
CA TYR A 162 6.09 -20.42 10.85
C TYR A 162 7.37 -19.60 11.04
N SER A 163 8.47 -20.03 10.42
CA SER A 163 9.72 -19.27 10.42
C SER A 163 10.02 -18.73 9.04
N VAL A 164 9.97 -17.41 8.87
CA VAL A 164 10.38 -16.69 7.67
C VAL A 164 11.74 -16.12 7.97
N LEU A 165 12.82 -16.89 7.78
CA LEU A 165 14.18 -16.38 7.93
C LEU A 165 14.69 -15.79 6.60
N PRO A 166 15.73 -14.93 6.59
CA PRO A 166 16.42 -14.45 5.39
C PRO A 166 16.86 -15.53 4.42
N CYS A 167 17.28 -16.68 4.97
CA CYS A 167 17.72 -17.84 4.22
C CYS A 167 16.57 -18.86 4.04
N GLY A 168 15.37 -18.47 4.44
CA GLY A 168 14.18 -19.30 4.43
C GLY A 168 13.52 -19.31 3.06
N ASN A 169 12.95 -20.45 2.73
CA ASN A 169 12.18 -20.68 1.51
C ASN A 169 10.75 -20.15 1.64
N ASN A 170 10.53 -18.98 2.26
CA ASN A 170 9.20 -18.49 2.59
C ASN A 170 9.02 -17.05 2.11
N LEU A 171 7.96 -16.79 1.35
CA LEU A 171 7.62 -15.46 0.87
C LEU A 171 6.44 -14.89 1.67
N ILE A 172 6.56 -13.69 2.21
CA ILE A 172 5.47 -13.04 2.95
C ILE A 172 4.97 -11.79 2.22
N ILE A 173 3.66 -11.57 2.22
CA ILE A 173 3.00 -10.41 1.61
C ILE A 173 1.95 -9.89 2.58
N THR A 174 1.84 -8.57 2.78
CA THR A 174 0.73 -8.02 3.58
C THR A 174 -0.60 -8.38 2.93
N TYR A 175 -1.57 -8.76 3.76
CA TYR A 175 -2.84 -9.28 3.31
C TYR A 175 -3.59 -8.30 2.40
N THR A 176 -3.62 -7.00 2.75
CA THR A 176 -4.23 -5.95 1.92
C THR A 176 -3.55 -5.80 0.56
N SER A 177 -2.22 -5.92 0.50
CA SER A 177 -1.49 -5.90 -0.76
C SER A 177 -1.77 -7.14 -1.60
N TYR A 178 -1.99 -8.30 -0.97
CA TYR A 178 -2.36 -9.52 -1.66
C TYR A 178 -3.74 -9.41 -2.32
N LEU A 179 -4.71 -8.77 -1.65
CA LEU A 179 -6.02 -8.48 -2.25
C LEU A 179 -5.89 -7.58 -3.48
N ILE A 180 -5.07 -6.52 -3.40
CA ILE A 180 -4.78 -5.65 -4.54
C ILE A 180 -4.11 -6.44 -5.68
N LEU A 181 -3.17 -7.34 -5.36
CA LEU A 181 -2.52 -8.20 -6.34
C LEU A 181 -3.52 -9.11 -7.07
N LYS A 182 -4.48 -9.70 -6.34
CA LYS A 182 -5.54 -10.52 -6.94
C LYS A 182 -6.42 -9.73 -7.91
N GLN A 183 -6.70 -8.46 -7.61
CA GLN A 183 -7.45 -7.58 -8.51
C GLN A 183 -6.61 -7.17 -9.73
N ALA A 184 -5.36 -6.74 -9.51
CA ALA A 184 -4.52 -6.13 -10.53
C ALA A 184 -3.89 -7.14 -11.50
N ALA A 185 -3.62 -8.34 -11.01
CA ALA A 185 -2.90 -9.40 -11.69
C ALA A 185 -3.40 -10.79 -11.24
N PRO A 186 -4.65 -11.17 -11.58
CA PRO A 186 -5.27 -12.42 -11.11
C PRO A 186 -4.55 -13.71 -11.56
N ASP A 187 -3.77 -13.61 -12.64
CA ASP A 187 -2.98 -14.72 -13.19
C ASP A 187 -1.71 -14.98 -12.35
N LEU A 188 -1.21 -14.00 -11.59
CA LEU A 188 -0.06 -14.19 -10.70
C LEU A 188 -0.43 -15.07 -9.50
N LYS A 189 -0.26 -16.38 -9.68
CA LYS A 189 -0.45 -17.37 -8.63
C LYS A 189 0.74 -17.38 -7.65
N PRO A 190 0.55 -17.89 -6.42
CA PRO A 190 1.62 -17.94 -5.40
C PRO A 190 2.94 -18.53 -5.89
N HIS A 191 2.90 -19.64 -6.63
CA HIS A 191 4.10 -20.30 -7.15
C HIS A 191 4.86 -19.45 -8.18
N ILE A 192 4.18 -18.60 -8.95
CA ILE A 192 4.80 -17.67 -9.91
C ILE A 192 5.52 -16.56 -9.15
N LEU A 193 4.88 -15.98 -8.14
CA LEU A 193 5.50 -14.96 -7.29
C LEU A 193 6.72 -15.51 -6.57
N TYR A 194 6.61 -16.74 -6.07
CA TYR A 194 7.73 -17.46 -5.46
C TYR A 194 8.87 -17.68 -6.45
N ALA A 195 8.57 -18.11 -7.69
CA ALA A 195 9.56 -18.27 -8.75
C ALA A 195 10.22 -16.95 -9.17
N LEU A 196 9.48 -15.85 -9.18
CA LEU A 196 10.02 -14.52 -9.46
C LEU A 196 11.01 -14.06 -8.39
N ALA A 197 10.69 -14.28 -7.12
CA ALA A 197 11.51 -13.89 -5.98
C ALA A 197 12.78 -14.74 -5.85
N TYR A 198 12.66 -16.07 -5.97
CA TYR A 198 13.77 -17.00 -5.65
C TYR A 198 14.39 -17.72 -6.84
N GLY A 199 13.74 -17.74 -8.01
CA GLY A 199 14.22 -18.49 -9.19
C GLY A 199 15.47 -17.90 -9.88
N GLY A 200 15.99 -16.77 -9.41
CA GLY A 200 17.16 -16.11 -9.98
C GLY A 200 18.34 -16.04 -9.01
N ASN A 201 18.26 -15.13 -8.03
CA ASN A 201 19.29 -14.92 -7.03
C ASN A 201 18.72 -15.25 -5.65
N ARG A 202 19.32 -16.21 -4.96
CA ARG A 202 18.89 -16.65 -3.62
C ARG A 202 19.32 -15.72 -2.50
N ASP A 203 20.23 -14.79 -2.79
CA ASP A 203 20.71 -13.82 -1.82
C ASP A 203 19.78 -12.59 -1.73
N THR A 204 18.65 -12.59 -2.44
CA THR A 204 17.64 -11.55 -2.27
C THR A 204 16.81 -11.85 -1.03
N MET A 205 16.40 -10.81 -0.31
CA MET A 205 15.39 -10.93 0.75
C MET A 205 13.98 -11.11 0.16
N GLY A 206 13.86 -11.69 -1.04
CA GLY A 206 12.64 -11.79 -1.83
C GLY A 206 12.36 -10.61 -2.76
N GLU A 207 13.26 -9.60 -2.81
CA GLU A 207 13.14 -8.52 -3.79
C GLU A 207 13.19 -9.11 -5.21
N VAL A 208 12.24 -8.72 -6.04
CA VAL A 208 12.22 -9.09 -7.44
C VAL A 208 12.97 -8.02 -8.24
N ALA A 209 14.15 -8.38 -8.74
CA ALA A 209 14.99 -7.48 -9.51
C ALA A 209 14.24 -6.87 -10.71
N GLY A 210 14.34 -5.54 -10.87
CA GLY A 210 13.72 -4.79 -11.96
C GLY A 210 12.29 -4.31 -11.68
N ILE A 211 11.78 -4.48 -10.46
CA ILE A 211 10.52 -3.90 -10.01
C ILE A 211 10.78 -2.57 -9.30
N ASP A 212 10.06 -1.53 -9.69
CA ASP A 212 10.05 -0.26 -8.96
C ASP A 212 9.05 -0.33 -7.80
N TYR A 213 9.58 -0.47 -6.58
CA TYR A 213 8.79 -0.48 -5.34
C TYR A 213 8.49 0.93 -4.79
N GLY A 214 9.00 1.97 -5.45
CA GLY A 214 8.92 3.35 -4.97
C GLY A 214 9.81 3.60 -3.74
N PRO A 215 9.41 4.49 -2.81
CA PRO A 215 10.25 4.92 -1.70
C PRO A 215 10.74 3.78 -0.78
N VAL A 216 9.99 2.67 -0.69
CA VAL A 216 10.38 1.54 0.16
C VAL A 216 11.57 0.75 -0.39
N ALA A 217 11.91 0.89 -1.67
CA ALA A 217 13.09 0.23 -2.24
C ALA A 217 14.39 0.60 -1.50
N ARG A 218 14.42 1.78 -0.88
CA ARG A 218 15.58 2.30 -0.14
C ARG A 218 15.79 1.66 1.22
N ILE A 219 14.81 0.89 1.69
CA ILE A 219 14.88 0.24 3.00
C ILE A 219 14.96 -1.28 2.84
N PHE A 220 15.43 -1.81 1.72
CA PHE A 220 15.60 -3.25 1.49
C PHE A 220 16.88 -3.76 2.15
N GLU A 221 16.97 -3.54 3.46
CA GLU A 221 18.04 -4.08 4.30
C GLU A 221 17.48 -5.09 5.29
N GLN A 222 18.39 -5.90 5.85
CA GLN A 222 18.08 -6.87 6.91
C GLN A 222 17.38 -6.18 8.09
N TYR A 223 17.72 -4.92 8.38
CA TYR A 223 17.11 -4.13 9.45
C TYR A 223 16.16 -3.08 8.84
N ALA A 224 14.99 -2.88 9.45
CA ALA A 224 14.06 -1.84 9.00
C ALA A 224 14.61 -0.44 9.29
N PHE A 225 15.23 0.19 8.29
CA PHE A 225 15.64 1.59 8.40
C PHE A 225 14.46 2.50 8.02
N TRP A 226 13.45 2.60 8.88
CA TRP A 226 12.18 3.31 8.59
C TRP A 226 12.36 4.73 8.06
N ALA A 227 13.34 5.46 8.59
CA ALA A 227 13.66 6.81 8.17
C ALA A 227 14.16 6.90 6.72
N GLY A 228 14.66 5.80 6.15
CA GLY A 228 15.24 5.73 4.82
C GLY A 228 14.26 5.82 3.65
N ILE A 229 12.95 5.87 3.91
CA ILE A 229 11.94 6.10 2.87
C ILE A 229 12.00 7.51 2.25
N CYS A 230 12.69 8.46 2.89
CA CYS A 230 12.74 9.83 2.41
C CYS A 230 13.50 9.96 1.08
N GLU A 231 13.15 10.96 0.26
CA GLU A 231 13.88 11.35 -0.94
C GLU A 231 15.24 11.94 -0.58
N THR A 232 16.29 11.19 -0.91
CA THR A 232 17.66 11.66 -0.82
C THR A 232 18.14 11.98 -2.23
N GLY A 233 18.53 13.24 -2.49
CA GLY A 233 19.00 13.72 -3.79
C GLY A 233 20.36 13.15 -4.23
N GLY A 234 20.67 11.90 -3.88
CA GLY A 234 21.98 11.25 -4.00
C GLY A 234 22.71 11.21 -2.66
N SER A 235 23.25 10.03 -2.28
CA SER A 235 24.13 9.66 -1.13
C SER A 235 23.93 10.30 0.27
N GLU A 236 23.06 11.27 0.45
CA GLU A 236 22.87 11.97 1.70
C GLU A 236 22.02 11.13 2.65
N HIS A 237 22.53 10.95 3.87
CA HIS A 237 21.91 10.12 4.90
C HIS A 237 20.50 10.62 5.24
N PRO A 238 19.49 9.74 5.38
CA PRO A 238 18.13 10.08 5.82
C PRO A 238 18.06 10.93 7.10
N VAL A 239 19.05 10.74 7.97
CA VAL A 239 19.31 11.60 9.14
C VAL A 239 19.31 13.09 8.79
N ARG A 240 19.98 13.47 7.69
CA ARG A 240 20.09 14.86 7.25
C ARG A 240 18.74 15.43 6.84
N PHE A 241 17.98 14.67 6.04
CA PHE A 241 16.64 15.07 5.61
C PHE A 241 15.72 15.33 6.80
N TRP A 242 15.59 14.37 7.71
CA TRP A 242 14.70 14.50 8.87
C TRP A 242 15.14 15.64 9.79
N ARG A 243 16.46 15.84 9.94
CA ARG A 243 16.99 16.98 10.69
C ARG A 243 16.59 18.31 10.05
N GLU A 244 16.82 18.47 8.76
CA GLU A 244 16.48 19.70 8.05
C GLU A 244 14.97 19.97 8.16
N LEU A 245 14.14 18.96 7.88
CA LEU A 245 12.69 19.08 7.96
C LEU A 245 12.17 19.45 9.36
N LEU A 246 12.73 18.86 10.42
CA LEU A 246 12.23 19.04 11.80
C LEU A 246 12.86 20.23 12.55
N CYS A 247 14.03 20.70 12.12
CA CYS A 247 14.74 21.81 12.75
C CYS A 247 14.63 23.14 11.99
N ASP A 248 14.18 23.13 10.73
CA ASP A 248 14.08 24.37 9.96
C ASP A 248 13.06 25.33 10.60
N LYS A 249 13.44 26.60 10.66
CA LYS A 249 12.66 27.68 11.27
C LYS A 249 11.71 28.34 10.28
N GLU A 250 11.94 28.13 8.98
CA GLU A 250 11.17 28.78 7.91
C GLU A 250 9.81 28.13 7.59
N PRO A 251 9.66 26.79 7.49
CA PRO A 251 8.39 26.20 7.09
C PRO A 251 7.32 26.29 8.18
N GLY A 252 6.08 26.51 7.75
CA GLY A 252 4.92 26.44 8.62
C GLY A 252 4.76 25.03 9.22
N TYR A 253 4.06 24.94 10.35
CA TYR A 253 3.77 23.65 10.98
C TYR A 253 3.12 22.65 10.00
N GLU A 254 2.15 23.13 9.22
CA GLU A 254 1.43 22.31 8.24
C GLU A 254 2.32 21.85 7.08
N ASP A 255 3.26 22.70 6.65
CA ASP A 255 4.21 22.36 5.58
C ASP A 255 5.15 21.23 6.01
N VAL A 256 5.66 21.28 7.25
CA VAL A 256 6.52 20.22 7.80
C VAL A 256 5.79 18.88 7.84
N VAL A 257 4.54 18.88 8.32
CA VAL A 257 3.72 17.66 8.37
C VAL A 257 3.40 17.17 6.96
N TYR A 258 3.07 18.08 6.04
CA TYR A 258 2.80 17.74 4.65
C TYR A 258 4.03 17.11 3.98
N ASP A 259 5.21 17.69 4.16
CA ASP A 259 6.45 17.20 3.54
C ASP A 259 6.90 15.87 4.13
N ALA A 260 6.71 15.66 5.43
CA ALA A 260 6.94 14.36 6.07
C ALA A 260 6.03 13.27 5.47
N TRP A 261 4.75 13.58 5.29
CA TRP A 261 3.76 12.60 4.85
C TRP A 261 3.69 12.37 3.36
N LYS A 262 3.69 13.43 2.56
CA LYS A 262 3.39 13.43 1.12
C LYS A 262 4.50 14.00 0.26
N GLY A 263 5.36 14.85 0.83
CA GLY A 263 6.54 15.36 0.16
C GLY A 263 7.68 14.36 0.22
N ALA A 264 8.90 14.88 0.39
CA ALA A 264 10.11 14.08 0.39
C ALA A 264 10.20 13.06 1.55
N GLY A 265 9.39 13.18 2.61
CA GLY A 265 9.41 12.22 3.72
C GLY A 265 8.72 10.88 3.43
N ASN A 266 7.82 10.83 2.43
CA ASN A 266 7.18 9.60 1.94
C ASN A 266 6.48 8.71 2.99
N MET A 267 6.08 9.20 4.16
CA MET A 267 5.43 8.35 5.17
C MET A 267 4.12 7.70 4.70
N TRP A 268 3.49 8.25 3.64
CA TRP A 268 2.31 7.67 2.99
C TRP A 268 2.45 6.20 2.56
N VAL A 269 3.67 5.70 2.33
CA VAL A 269 3.91 4.32 1.84
C VAL A 269 3.53 3.22 2.84
N PHE A 270 3.38 3.56 4.12
CA PHE A 270 2.96 2.61 5.16
C PHE A 270 1.53 2.82 5.64
N VAL A 271 0.80 3.80 5.09
CA VAL A 271 -0.63 3.97 5.37
C VAL A 271 -1.40 2.82 4.76
N ARG A 272 -2.37 2.26 5.47
CA ARG A 272 -3.17 1.14 4.97
C ARG A 272 -3.86 1.49 3.64
N PRO A 273 -3.76 0.62 2.62
CA PRO A 273 -4.22 0.96 1.27
C PRO A 273 -5.73 0.75 1.06
N ASP A 274 -6.44 0.19 2.02
CA ASP A 274 -7.87 -0.18 1.96
C ASP A 274 -8.80 0.86 2.62
N ARG A 275 -8.28 2.05 2.97
CA ARG A 275 -9.09 3.18 3.49
C ARG A 275 -9.38 4.18 2.39
N PHE A 276 -10.62 4.17 1.94
CA PHE A 276 -11.10 5.06 0.88
C PHE A 276 -11.63 6.37 1.47
N PRO A 277 -11.42 7.52 0.81
CA PRO A 277 -11.77 8.82 1.39
C PRO A 277 -13.26 9.15 1.25
N ILE A 278 -14.12 8.21 1.63
CA ILE A 278 -15.58 8.33 1.56
C ILE A 278 -16.07 9.40 2.55
N PRO A 279 -15.63 9.44 3.83
CA PRO A 279 -16.01 10.52 4.75
C PRO A 279 -15.64 11.91 4.24
N GLU A 280 -14.44 12.06 3.68
CA GLU A 280 -13.94 13.31 3.10
C GLU A 280 -14.74 13.70 1.85
N THR A 281 -15.16 12.71 1.07
CA THR A 281 -16.02 12.92 -0.10
C THR A 281 -17.40 13.42 0.30
N LEU A 282 -18.01 12.80 1.32
CA LEU A 282 -19.32 13.19 1.86
C LEU A 282 -19.27 14.56 2.53
N SER A 283 -18.15 14.89 3.17
CA SER A 283 -17.92 16.19 3.83
C SER A 283 -17.50 17.29 2.85
N SER A 284 -17.11 16.93 1.63
CA SER A 284 -16.68 17.89 0.62
C SER A 284 -17.87 18.67 0.07
N ASN A 285 -17.70 19.99 -0.04
CA ASN A 285 -18.69 20.83 -0.71
C ASN A 285 -18.95 20.29 -2.12
N PRO A 286 -20.22 20.12 -2.52
CA PRO A 286 -20.53 19.78 -3.90
C PRO A 286 -19.93 20.85 -4.81
N LEU A 287 -19.55 20.45 -6.02
CA LEU A 287 -19.10 21.42 -7.01
C LEU A 287 -20.20 22.46 -7.18
N PRO A 288 -19.89 23.78 -7.09
CA PRO A 288 -20.91 24.82 -7.19
C PRO A 288 -21.77 24.59 -8.42
N GLU A 289 -23.05 24.35 -8.19
CA GLU A 289 -24.03 24.33 -9.27
C GLU A 289 -24.16 25.77 -9.76
N PHE A 290 -23.87 25.99 -11.04
CA PHE A 290 -24.23 27.26 -11.63
C PHE A 290 -25.74 27.22 -11.83
N PRO A 291 -26.49 28.28 -11.47
CA PRO A 291 -27.88 28.37 -11.83
C PRO A 291 -27.95 28.07 -13.33
N HIS A 292 -28.77 27.08 -13.70
CA HIS A 292 -29.05 26.81 -15.10
C HIS A 292 -29.56 28.12 -15.68
N HIS A 293 -28.67 28.88 -16.34
CA HIS A 293 -29.14 29.90 -17.24
C HIS A 293 -29.88 29.09 -18.28
N PRO A 294 -31.23 29.21 -18.36
CA PRO A 294 -31.94 28.59 -19.45
C PRO A 294 -31.17 28.98 -20.70
N ILE A 295 -30.82 28.00 -21.52
CA ILE A 295 -30.21 28.26 -22.82
C ILE A 295 -31.31 28.99 -23.58
N THR A 296 -31.45 30.28 -23.32
CA THR A 296 -32.29 31.17 -24.10
C THR A 296 -31.59 31.11 -25.44
N PRO A 297 -32.25 30.54 -26.48
CA PRO A 297 -31.68 30.55 -27.81
C PRO A 297 -31.32 31.99 -28.06
N SER A 298 -30.01 32.28 -28.16
CA SER A 298 -29.52 33.65 -28.24
C SER A 298 -30.37 34.35 -29.28
N PRO A 299 -31.12 35.39 -28.92
CA PRO A 299 -31.96 36.09 -29.87
C PRO A 299 -31.04 36.46 -31.01
N THR A 300 -31.35 35.92 -32.19
CA THR A 300 -30.62 36.09 -33.45
C THR A 300 -30.01 37.48 -33.49
N LEU A 301 -28.75 37.59 -33.06
CA LEU A 301 -28.05 38.85 -33.03
C LEU A 301 -27.92 39.24 -34.49
N SER A 302 -28.59 40.35 -34.80
CA SER A 302 -28.76 40.90 -36.11
C SER A 302 -27.42 40.92 -36.84
N LEU A 303 -27.42 40.15 -37.93
CA LEU A 303 -26.63 40.17 -39.15
C LEU A 303 -26.08 41.55 -39.56
N GLN A 304 -25.21 42.19 -38.78
CA GLN A 304 -24.49 43.37 -39.25
C GLN A 304 -23.02 43.37 -38.78
N SER A 305 -22.17 43.09 -39.77
CA SER A 305 -20.79 43.51 -39.95
C SER A 305 -19.67 42.46 -39.78
N SER A 306 -18.98 42.23 -40.91
CA SER A 306 -17.64 41.65 -41.12
C SER A 306 -17.40 40.12 -40.96
N SER A 307 -17.82 39.38 -41.99
CA SER A 307 -17.10 38.31 -42.75
C SER A 307 -16.06 37.36 -42.13
N ARG A 308 -15.96 37.16 -40.81
CA ARG A 308 -15.21 36.03 -40.24
C ARG A 308 -16.18 34.97 -39.76
N ARG A 309 -16.21 33.83 -40.46
CA ARG A 309 -16.89 32.63 -39.96
C ARG A 309 -16.30 32.34 -38.57
N PRO A 310 -17.11 32.26 -37.50
CA PRO A 310 -16.59 31.88 -36.19
C PRO A 310 -15.89 30.52 -36.35
N SER A 311 -14.64 30.45 -35.90
CA SER A 311 -13.90 29.19 -35.88
C SER A 311 -14.71 28.18 -35.07
N PRO A 312 -14.89 26.93 -35.54
CA PRO A 312 -15.61 25.92 -34.77
C PRO A 312 -14.95 25.79 -33.39
N THR A 313 -15.76 25.98 -32.35
CA THR A 313 -15.33 25.83 -30.95
C THR A 313 -15.89 24.54 -30.38
N LEU A 314 -15.28 24.02 -29.32
CA LEU A 314 -15.79 22.83 -28.64
C LEU A 314 -17.24 23.01 -28.13
N THR A 315 -17.62 24.24 -27.77
CA THR A 315 -19.00 24.60 -27.37
C THR A 315 -20.01 24.56 -28.51
N SER A 316 -19.58 24.48 -29.77
CA SER A 316 -20.46 24.35 -30.93
C SER A 316 -20.82 22.90 -31.27
N LEU A 317 -20.22 21.92 -30.58
CA LEU A 317 -20.57 20.52 -30.76
C LEU A 317 -21.97 20.23 -30.18
N PRO A 318 -22.76 19.34 -30.81
CA PRO A 318 -23.95 18.78 -30.18
C PRO A 318 -23.60 18.17 -28.81
N PRO A 319 -24.45 18.35 -27.78
CA PRO A 319 -24.17 17.84 -26.43
C PRO A 319 -23.77 16.36 -26.40
N ASP A 320 -24.44 15.51 -27.19
CA ASP A 320 -24.15 14.07 -27.24
C ASP A 320 -22.72 13.78 -27.75
N ILE A 321 -22.25 14.53 -28.75
CA ILE A 321 -20.89 14.39 -29.29
C ILE A 321 -19.86 14.90 -28.28
N LEU A 322 -20.15 16.01 -27.59
CA LEU A 322 -19.30 16.53 -26.53
C LEU A 322 -19.18 15.53 -25.36
N LEU A 323 -20.31 15.00 -24.89
CA LEU A 323 -20.35 14.04 -23.78
C LEU A 323 -19.69 12.72 -24.18
N SER A 324 -19.91 12.23 -25.40
CA SER A 324 -19.21 11.06 -25.92
C SER A 324 -17.70 11.30 -25.96
N THR A 325 -17.24 12.48 -26.39
CA THR A 325 -15.82 12.85 -26.33
C THR A 325 -15.29 12.86 -24.90
N CYS A 326 -16.08 13.38 -23.95
CA CYS A 326 -15.70 13.45 -22.54
C CYS A 326 -15.50 12.06 -21.91
N GLN A 327 -16.19 11.02 -22.40
CA GLN A 327 -16.01 9.64 -21.94
C GLN A 327 -14.63 9.05 -22.25
N PHE A 328 -13.87 9.65 -23.17
CA PHE A 328 -12.51 9.23 -23.52
C PHE A 328 -11.43 10.11 -22.87
N LEU A 329 -11.82 11.15 -22.13
CA LEU A 329 -10.86 12.03 -21.47
C LEU A 329 -10.43 11.44 -20.13
N PRO A 330 -9.13 11.50 -19.79
CA PRO A 330 -8.69 11.26 -18.42
C PRO A 330 -9.42 12.19 -17.46
N ILE A 331 -9.75 11.72 -16.25
CA ILE A 331 -10.55 12.49 -15.28
C ILE A 331 -9.94 13.87 -14.97
N ARG A 332 -8.60 13.96 -14.94
CA ARG A 332 -7.89 15.25 -14.76
C ARG A 332 -8.17 16.23 -15.89
N THR A 333 -8.19 15.76 -17.14
CA THR A 333 -8.51 16.57 -18.32
C THR A 333 -9.98 16.96 -18.32
N LEU A 334 -10.87 16.04 -17.91
CA LEU A 334 -12.29 16.35 -17.72
C LEU A 334 -12.49 17.47 -16.68
N TYR A 335 -11.78 17.41 -15.56
CA TYR A 335 -11.79 18.46 -14.55
C TYR A 335 -11.33 19.81 -15.11
N ALA A 336 -10.18 19.83 -15.78
CA ALA A 336 -9.69 21.04 -16.44
C ALA A 336 -10.73 21.58 -17.43
N LEU A 337 -11.35 20.72 -18.24
CA LEU A 337 -12.37 21.08 -19.21
C LEU A 337 -13.59 21.74 -18.56
N ILE A 338 -14.13 21.13 -17.51
CA ILE A 338 -15.26 21.67 -16.72
C ILE A 338 -14.91 23.03 -16.10
N THR A 339 -13.64 23.28 -15.76
CA THR A 339 -13.21 24.57 -15.20
C THR A 339 -12.95 25.67 -16.23
N THR A 340 -12.83 25.34 -17.53
CA THR A 340 -12.46 26.33 -18.56
C THR A 340 -13.56 27.37 -18.86
N CYS A 341 -14.83 26.94 -18.90
CA CYS A 341 -15.92 27.76 -19.42
C CYS A 341 -17.26 27.36 -18.78
N LYS A 342 -18.10 28.36 -18.45
CA LYS A 342 -19.40 28.16 -17.81
C LYS A 342 -20.35 27.30 -18.65
N THR A 343 -20.34 27.46 -19.97
CA THR A 343 -21.18 26.69 -20.90
C THR A 343 -20.78 25.21 -20.94
N LEU A 344 -19.48 24.91 -21.05
CA LEU A 344 -19.01 23.52 -21.01
C LEU A 344 -19.32 22.90 -19.65
N ARG A 345 -19.10 23.64 -18.56
CA ARG A 345 -19.46 23.21 -17.22
C ARG A 345 -20.95 22.86 -17.10
N SER A 346 -21.84 23.72 -17.56
CA SER A 346 -23.29 23.47 -17.45
C SER A 346 -23.75 22.26 -18.28
N ILE A 347 -23.04 21.94 -19.37
CA ILE A 347 -23.35 20.76 -20.20
C ILE A 347 -22.76 19.49 -19.58
N ILE A 348 -21.51 19.53 -19.12
CA ILE A 348 -20.75 18.33 -18.73
C ILE A 348 -21.03 17.94 -17.28
N LEU A 349 -21.12 18.90 -16.35
CA LEU A 349 -21.19 18.63 -14.91
C LEU A 349 -22.34 17.69 -14.50
N PRO A 350 -23.57 17.80 -15.06
CA PRO A 350 -24.66 16.86 -14.76
C PRO A 350 -24.34 15.40 -15.12
N HIS A 351 -23.39 15.17 -16.02
CA HIS A 351 -22.97 13.84 -16.48
C HIS A 351 -21.58 13.46 -15.94
N ALA A 352 -20.96 14.30 -15.10
CA ALA A 352 -19.59 14.08 -14.64
C ALA A 352 -19.45 12.83 -13.78
N ASN A 353 -20.46 12.48 -12.96
CA ASN A 353 -20.40 11.30 -12.09
C ASN A 353 -20.37 9.98 -12.89
N PRO A 354 -21.31 9.70 -13.82
CA PRO A 354 -21.24 8.51 -14.67
C PRO A 354 -19.94 8.42 -15.48
N ILE A 355 -19.47 9.55 -16.02
CA ILE A 355 -18.20 9.59 -16.76
C ILE A 355 -17.02 9.25 -15.83
N ALA A 356 -16.95 9.88 -14.66
CA ALA A 356 -15.91 9.64 -13.67
C ALA A 356 -15.89 8.18 -13.22
N ARG A 357 -17.06 7.61 -12.94
CA ARG A 357 -17.20 6.21 -12.57
C ARG A 357 -16.64 5.28 -13.64
N ARG A 358 -17.03 5.47 -14.90
CA ARG A 358 -16.51 4.67 -16.01
C ARG A 358 -14.98 4.77 -16.08
N ARG A 359 -14.43 5.99 -15.98
CA ARG A 359 -12.97 6.19 -16.02
C ARG A 359 -12.26 5.61 -14.79
N LEU A 360 -12.87 5.62 -13.61
CA LEU A 360 -12.34 4.94 -12.43
C LEU A 360 -12.21 3.44 -12.67
N ILE A 361 -13.23 2.81 -13.24
CA ILE A 361 -13.20 1.36 -13.56
C ILE A 361 -12.14 1.05 -14.62
N GLU A 362 -12.05 1.87 -15.67
CA GLU A 362 -11.18 1.62 -16.82
C GLU A 362 -9.71 2.00 -16.58
N ASP A 363 -9.46 3.19 -16.02
CA ASP A 363 -8.11 3.77 -15.94
C ASP A 363 -7.48 3.71 -14.56
N GLU A 364 -8.31 3.82 -13.51
CA GLU A 364 -7.85 3.97 -12.13
C GLU A 364 -8.54 2.97 -11.17
N PRO A 365 -8.59 1.67 -11.52
CA PRO A 365 -9.33 0.66 -10.75
C PRO A 365 -8.81 0.49 -9.32
N TRP A 366 -7.57 0.93 -9.05
CA TRP A 366 -7.02 0.98 -7.70
C TRP A 366 -7.76 1.98 -6.78
N TYR A 367 -8.70 2.80 -7.25
CA TYR A 367 -9.57 3.59 -6.38
C TYR A 367 -10.90 2.90 -6.05
N LEU A 368 -11.02 1.61 -6.37
CA LEU A 368 -12.18 0.78 -6.06
C LEU A 368 -11.75 -0.38 -5.14
N PRO A 369 -12.67 -0.95 -4.34
CA PRO A 369 -12.40 -2.12 -3.52
C PRO A 369 -11.96 -3.31 -4.38
N ALA A 370 -11.14 -4.20 -3.82
CA ALA A 370 -10.57 -5.33 -4.54
C ALA A 370 -11.47 -6.57 -4.54
N GLY A 371 -12.08 -6.88 -3.40
CA GLY A 371 -12.86 -8.09 -3.19
C GLY A 371 -14.34 -7.99 -3.56
N PRO A 372 -15.13 -9.02 -3.18
CA PRO A 372 -14.69 -10.26 -2.54
C PRO A 372 -14.02 -11.22 -3.54
N PHE A 373 -13.13 -12.09 -3.07
CA PHE A 373 -12.49 -13.14 -3.87
C PHE A 373 -12.86 -14.54 -3.37
N GLU A 374 -12.87 -15.52 -4.27
CA GLU A 374 -12.95 -16.93 -3.89
C GLU A 374 -11.53 -17.51 -3.79
N PHE A 375 -11.11 -17.93 -2.59
CA PHE A 375 -9.85 -18.64 -2.39
C PHE A 375 -10.08 -20.16 -2.34
N ASN A 376 -9.15 -20.94 -2.89
CA ASN A 376 -9.26 -22.40 -3.03
C ASN A 376 -9.20 -23.19 -1.72
N ASN A 377 -9.20 -22.52 -0.56
CA ASN A 377 -9.07 -23.14 0.77
C ASN A 377 -10.25 -24.03 1.17
N ASN A 378 -11.36 -23.97 0.42
CA ASN A 378 -12.56 -24.80 0.60
C ASN A 378 -12.35 -26.31 0.35
N LYS A 379 -11.16 -26.75 -0.06
CA LYS A 379 -10.85 -28.18 -0.22
C LYS A 379 -10.25 -28.86 1.03
N ARG A 380 -10.04 -28.16 2.15
CA ARG A 380 -9.59 -28.85 3.38
C ARG A 380 -10.75 -29.65 3.99
N PRO A 381 -10.57 -30.96 4.28
CA PRO A 381 -11.57 -31.76 4.98
C PRO A 381 -11.82 -31.18 6.38
N SER A 382 -13.07 -30.83 6.65
CA SER A 382 -13.64 -30.22 7.86
C SER A 382 -13.54 -31.06 9.15
N ALA A 383 -12.51 -31.89 9.33
CA ALA A 383 -12.52 -32.90 10.37
C ALA A 383 -12.03 -32.43 11.75
N LEU A 384 -11.30 -31.31 11.89
CA LEU A 384 -10.64 -31.01 13.18
C LEU A 384 -10.87 -29.63 13.83
N ASN A 385 -11.43 -28.62 13.17
CA ASN A 385 -11.49 -27.26 13.74
C ASN A 385 -12.93 -26.78 13.97
N THR A 386 -13.50 -27.12 15.14
CA THR A 386 -14.81 -26.67 15.66
C THR A 386 -14.75 -25.31 16.39
N ARG A 387 -13.72 -24.48 16.17
CA ARG A 387 -13.51 -23.26 16.99
C ARG A 387 -13.80 -21.92 16.31
N MET A 388 -13.90 -21.85 14.98
CA MET A 388 -14.31 -20.62 14.28
C MET A 388 -15.61 -20.87 13.54
N SER A 389 -16.51 -19.90 13.62
CA SER A 389 -17.77 -19.96 12.90
C SER A 389 -17.52 -19.79 11.40
N GLU A 390 -18.44 -20.29 10.58
CA GLU A 390 -18.34 -20.17 9.12
C GLU A 390 -18.40 -18.70 8.65
N SER A 391 -18.98 -17.79 9.47
CA SER A 391 -18.95 -16.34 9.19
C SER A 391 -17.54 -15.78 9.30
N ASP A 392 -16.79 -16.14 10.33
CA ASP A 392 -15.42 -15.64 10.56
C ASP A 392 -14.47 -16.01 9.40
N ARG A 393 -14.74 -17.12 8.70
CA ARG A 393 -13.96 -17.55 7.53
C ARG A 393 -14.34 -16.80 6.24
N ARG A 394 -15.61 -16.43 6.06
CA ARG A 394 -16.08 -15.68 4.89
C ARG A 394 -15.67 -14.21 4.94
N GLU A 395 -15.51 -13.64 6.13
CA GLU A 395 -15.05 -12.26 6.33
C GLU A 395 -13.64 -12.01 5.74
N MET A 396 -12.80 -13.05 5.61
CA MET A 396 -11.36 -12.91 5.32
C MET A 396 -10.97 -13.16 3.85
N HIS A 397 -11.83 -12.75 2.91
CA HIS A 397 -11.55 -12.86 1.47
C HIS A 397 -11.72 -11.53 0.70
N GLY A 398 -11.40 -10.42 1.36
CA GLY A 398 -11.68 -9.07 0.86
C GLY A 398 -13.13 -8.63 1.05
N GLY A 399 -13.99 -9.46 1.65
CA GLY A 399 -15.36 -9.10 2.03
C GLY A 399 -15.39 -7.91 2.99
N GLN A 400 -14.52 -7.90 4.00
CA GLN A 400 -14.37 -6.77 4.94
C GLN A 400 -14.11 -5.42 4.26
N GLU A 401 -13.32 -5.36 3.19
CA GLU A 401 -13.06 -4.12 2.45
C GLU A 401 -14.34 -3.61 1.77
N VAL A 402 -15.12 -4.53 1.17
CA VAL A 402 -16.38 -4.22 0.48
C VAL A 402 -17.48 -3.84 1.47
N GLU A 403 -17.60 -4.56 2.58
CA GLU A 403 -18.54 -4.27 3.66
C GLU A 403 -18.21 -2.92 4.31
N TRP A 404 -16.94 -2.66 4.58
CA TRP A 404 -16.50 -1.35 5.07
C TRP A 404 -16.85 -0.26 4.06
N TRP A 405 -16.51 -0.43 2.79
CA TRP A 405 -16.85 0.50 1.71
C TRP A 405 -18.36 0.79 1.66
N ALA A 406 -19.18 -0.25 1.67
CA ALA A 406 -20.63 -0.15 1.69
C ALA A 406 -21.14 0.60 2.92
N SER A 407 -20.62 0.29 4.11
CA SER A 407 -21.00 0.91 5.37
C SER A 407 -20.70 2.42 5.39
N GLN A 408 -19.57 2.84 4.82
CA GLN A 408 -19.19 4.25 4.76
C GLN A 408 -20.12 5.06 3.84
N TRP A 409 -20.51 4.50 2.69
CA TRP A 409 -21.51 5.13 1.83
C TRP A 409 -22.90 5.14 2.50
N GLY A 410 -23.27 4.05 3.18
CA GLY A 410 -24.50 3.95 3.96
C GLY A 410 -24.59 5.01 5.05
N ALA A 411 -23.49 5.30 5.76
CA ALA A 411 -23.41 6.37 6.75
C ALA A 411 -23.64 7.76 6.14
N GLY A 412 -23.35 7.93 4.84
CA GLY A 412 -23.68 9.13 4.05
C GLY A 412 -25.09 9.16 3.48
N GLY A 413 -25.96 8.20 3.82
CA GLY A 413 -27.32 8.08 3.28
C GLY A 413 -27.41 7.39 1.91
N ILE A 414 -26.34 6.74 1.44
CA ILE A 414 -26.30 5.99 0.18
C ILE A 414 -26.34 4.49 0.51
N SER A 415 -27.53 3.96 0.75
CA SER A 415 -27.74 2.53 1.04
C SER A 415 -27.54 1.66 -0.21
N GLN A 416 -26.91 0.49 -0.04
CA GLN A 416 -26.76 -0.52 -1.09
C GLN A 416 -28.01 -1.38 -1.29
N GLU A 417 -29.01 -1.33 -0.40
CA GLU A 417 -30.24 -2.13 -0.54
C GLU A 417 -31.05 -1.78 -1.80
N GLU A 418 -30.85 -0.57 -2.33
CA GLU A 418 -31.37 -0.11 -3.62
C GLU A 418 -30.23 -0.13 -4.66
N GLU A 419 -29.62 -1.30 -4.92
CA GLU A 419 -28.38 -1.45 -5.71
C GLU A 419 -28.36 -0.64 -7.03
N GLU A 420 -29.47 -0.62 -7.77
CA GLU A 420 -29.56 0.09 -9.06
C GLU A 420 -29.46 1.62 -8.91
N ASP A 421 -29.87 2.17 -7.77
CA ASP A 421 -29.87 3.62 -7.50
C ASP A 421 -28.67 4.09 -6.68
N ALA A 422 -28.09 3.22 -5.84
CA ALA A 422 -26.98 3.55 -4.96
C ALA A 422 -25.77 4.11 -5.75
N ASP A 423 -25.43 3.46 -6.85
CA ASP A 423 -24.30 3.82 -7.69
C ASP A 423 -24.46 5.19 -8.38
N ASN A 424 -25.69 5.55 -8.74
CA ASN A 424 -26.04 6.85 -9.32
C ASN A 424 -26.01 7.98 -8.28
N LYS A 425 -26.21 7.65 -7.00
CA LYS A 425 -26.17 8.61 -5.88
C LYS A 425 -24.74 8.93 -5.44
N ILE A 426 -23.75 8.08 -5.74
CA ILE A 426 -22.35 8.33 -5.37
C ILE A 426 -21.80 9.53 -6.16
N PRO A 427 -21.22 10.54 -5.49
CA PRO A 427 -20.60 11.68 -6.14
C PRO A 427 -19.21 11.34 -6.71
N TRP A 428 -19.16 10.39 -7.65
CA TRP A 428 -17.92 9.80 -8.21
C TRP A 428 -16.86 10.81 -8.62
N PHE A 429 -17.27 11.96 -9.14
CA PHE A 429 -16.33 12.99 -9.55
C PHE A 429 -15.66 13.70 -8.37
N VAL A 430 -16.39 13.92 -7.27
CA VAL A 430 -15.83 14.43 -6.00
C VAL A 430 -15.02 13.33 -5.32
N TYR A 431 -15.52 12.10 -5.30
CA TYR A 431 -14.82 10.94 -4.76
C TYR A 431 -13.41 10.80 -5.34
N ARG A 432 -13.32 10.82 -6.66
CA ARG A 432 -12.02 10.77 -7.35
C ARG A 432 -11.10 11.94 -6.94
N LYS A 433 -11.64 13.15 -6.78
CA LYS A 433 -10.83 14.29 -6.33
C LYS A 433 -10.23 14.05 -4.95
N GLU A 434 -11.00 13.50 -4.01
CA GLU A 434 -10.50 13.17 -2.67
C GLU A 434 -9.53 11.98 -2.69
N CYS A 435 -9.73 10.99 -3.58
CA CYS A 435 -8.73 9.93 -3.82
C CYS A 435 -7.36 10.45 -4.22
N SER A 436 -7.26 11.56 -4.98
CA SER A 436 -5.95 12.15 -5.27
C SER A 436 -5.27 12.82 -4.08
N LYS A 437 -5.98 13.08 -2.98
CA LYS A 437 -5.40 13.66 -1.78
C LYS A 437 -5.14 12.62 -0.69
N SER A 438 -5.80 11.47 -0.75
CA SER A 438 -5.67 10.40 0.24
C SER A 438 -4.33 9.67 0.13
N MET A 439 -3.65 9.53 1.27
CA MET A 439 -2.38 8.79 1.38
C MET A 439 -2.58 7.29 1.15
N SER A 440 -3.65 6.71 1.69
CA SER A 440 -4.06 5.32 1.44
C SER A 440 -4.17 5.04 -0.05
N MET A 441 -4.78 5.96 -0.79
CA MET A 441 -4.98 5.84 -2.24
C MET A 441 -3.69 6.02 -3.05
N TRP A 442 -2.73 6.79 -2.54
CA TRP A 442 -1.37 6.84 -3.11
C TRP A 442 -0.64 5.51 -2.89
N ASN A 443 -0.73 4.95 -1.69
CA ASN A 443 -0.14 3.65 -1.38
C ASN A 443 -0.76 2.51 -2.22
N ARG A 444 -2.09 2.49 -2.32
CA ARG A 444 -2.82 1.53 -3.15
C ARG A 444 -2.40 1.61 -4.62
N LYS A 445 -2.27 2.82 -5.16
CA LYS A 445 -1.79 3.04 -6.54
C LYS A 445 -0.36 2.51 -6.74
N ARG A 446 0.53 2.72 -5.77
CA ARG A 446 1.91 2.19 -5.81
C ARG A 446 1.90 0.66 -5.83
N ILE A 447 1.15 0.02 -4.93
CA ILE A 447 1.03 -1.45 -4.86
C ILE A 447 0.45 -2.00 -6.16
N TRP A 448 -0.58 -1.36 -6.73
CA TRP A 448 -1.13 -1.72 -8.03
C TRP A 448 -0.05 -1.69 -9.14
N GLY A 449 0.75 -0.61 -9.17
CA GLY A 449 1.87 -0.48 -10.11
C GLY A 449 2.89 -1.62 -9.98
N ILE A 450 3.25 -2.00 -8.74
CA ILE A 450 4.13 -3.15 -8.46
C ILE A 450 3.52 -4.45 -9.02
N CYS A 451 2.23 -4.69 -8.77
CA CYS A 451 1.54 -5.89 -9.26
C CYS A 451 1.54 -6.00 -10.79
N LYS A 452 1.32 -4.88 -11.51
CA LYS A 452 1.40 -4.85 -12.98
C LYS A 452 2.81 -5.09 -13.51
N GLN A 453 3.84 -4.57 -12.82
CA GLN A 453 5.24 -4.83 -13.19
C GLN A 453 5.60 -6.31 -13.00
N LEU A 454 5.16 -6.92 -11.89
CA LEU A 454 5.35 -8.35 -11.63
C LEU A 454 4.67 -9.23 -12.69
N ASP A 455 3.43 -8.89 -13.10
CA ASP A 455 2.71 -9.61 -14.16
C ASP A 455 3.46 -9.51 -15.50
N GLY A 456 3.90 -8.31 -15.87
CA GLY A 456 4.72 -8.10 -17.06
C GLY A 456 6.03 -8.89 -17.03
N LEU A 457 6.70 -8.95 -15.87
CA LEU A 457 7.94 -9.70 -15.69
C LEU A 457 7.71 -11.21 -15.78
N ALA A 458 6.64 -11.73 -15.17
CA ALA A 458 6.27 -13.14 -15.25
C ALA A 458 6.01 -13.58 -16.69
N ARG A 459 5.23 -12.81 -17.46
CA ARG A 459 4.99 -13.05 -18.90
C ARG A 459 6.29 -13.03 -19.69
N LYS A 460 7.16 -12.05 -19.44
CA LYS A 460 8.48 -11.95 -20.11
C LYS A 460 9.38 -13.16 -19.82
N LYS A 461 9.28 -13.74 -18.62
CA LYS A 461 10.03 -14.94 -18.22
C LYS A 461 9.36 -16.26 -18.66
N GLY A 462 8.17 -16.21 -19.27
CA GLY A 462 7.43 -17.42 -19.67
C GLY A 462 6.87 -18.22 -18.50
N LEU A 463 6.58 -17.54 -17.37
CA LEU A 463 5.95 -18.15 -16.19
C LEU A 463 4.41 -18.08 -16.25
N LEU A 464 3.86 -17.36 -17.23
CA LEU A 464 2.43 -17.10 -17.47
C LEU A 464 2.02 -17.44 -18.90
#